data_AF-A0A7R8UUI8-F1
#
_entry.id   AF-A0A7R8UUI8-F1
#
_cell.length_a   1.000
_cell.length_b   1.000
_cell.length_c   1.000
_cell.angle_alpha   90.00
_cell.angle_beta   90.00
_cell.angle_gamma   90.00
#
_symmetry.space_group_name_H-M   'P 1'
#
loop_
_entity.id
_entity.type
_entity.pdbx_description
1 polymer ?
#
loop_
_entity_poly.entity_id
_entity_poly.type
_entity_poly.pdbx_seq_one_letter_code
_entity_poly.pdbx_strand_id
1 'polypeptide(L)'
;MGKKPQKKANVPKDAPKKLSAQKRHELDQLIDKLFKLGFRQTQAPADQWNEYVEIQGILDRVQAIESTLKVKSSAAKNRLATIETFCKWCEENGAQFEGVKIAEFPGYELGLEASKDFKQNDLVLTVPVKMIMSEERLTSYLIPIVSEIPLLDSMTNVKLAFGLLLERLRPDCFWKPYIDLLPERHATVLYFSVNDMQELKGSNLLGQALNQCKSIARQYAFIHKCVQKVDTTKFGSDSVGKETFETLKEKFTYEFYR
;
A
#
# COMPACT_ATOMS: atom_id res chain seq x y z
N MET A 1 50.90 33.75 11.64
CA MET A 1 50.08 33.18 10.55
C MET A 1 49.43 31.88 11.03
N GLY A 2 48.25 31.97 11.65
CA GLY A 2 47.52 30.80 12.16
C GLY A 2 46.40 30.40 11.20
N LYS A 3 46.54 29.26 10.52
CA LYS A 3 45.46 28.68 9.69
C LYS A 3 44.43 28.02 10.60
N LYS A 4 43.21 28.57 10.64
CA LYS A 4 42.04 27.95 11.28
C LYS A 4 41.63 26.68 10.50
N PRO A 5 41.31 25.55 11.18
CA PRO A 5 40.78 24.38 10.50
C PRO A 5 39.28 24.55 10.20
N GLN A 6 38.90 24.27 8.95
CA GLN A 6 37.52 24.23 8.49
C GLN A 6 36.76 23.11 9.20
N LYS A 7 35.71 23.47 9.94
CA LYS A 7 34.73 22.53 10.49
C LYS A 7 34.03 21.81 9.33
N LYS A 8 34.27 20.50 9.18
CA LYS A 8 33.41 19.62 8.38
C LYS A 8 32.02 19.64 9.01
N ALA A 9 31.04 20.19 8.30
CA ALA A 9 29.65 20.13 8.70
C ALA A 9 29.21 18.66 8.74
N ASN A 10 28.76 18.22 9.90
CA ASN A 10 28.16 16.91 10.12
C ASN A 10 26.81 16.90 9.39
N VAL A 11 26.73 16.27 8.22
CA VAL A 11 25.46 16.05 7.52
C VAL A 11 24.70 14.93 8.26
N PRO A 12 23.44 15.14 8.67
CA PRO A 12 22.63 14.11 9.33
C PRO A 12 22.50 12.87 8.44
N LYS A 13 22.65 11.67 9.02
CA LYS A 13 22.67 10.37 8.31
C LYS A 13 21.31 9.91 7.74
N ASP A 14 20.24 10.68 7.91
CA ASP A 14 18.87 10.29 7.53
C ASP A 14 18.11 11.39 6.76
N ALA A 15 18.73 12.01 5.75
CA ALA A 15 18.00 12.81 4.77
C ALA A 15 17.42 11.90 3.66
N PRO A 16 16.14 12.04 3.27
CA PRO A 16 15.56 11.26 2.18
C PRO A 16 16.35 11.53 0.88
N LYS A 17 16.86 10.45 0.27
CA LYS A 17 17.63 10.56 -0.97
C LYS A 17 16.68 10.91 -2.11
N LYS A 18 16.70 12.17 -2.53
CA LYS A 18 15.97 12.65 -3.71
C LYS A 18 16.51 11.98 -4.98
N LEU A 19 15.62 11.44 -5.82
CA LEU A 19 15.98 10.94 -7.16
C LEU A 19 16.69 12.02 -7.97
N SER A 20 17.69 11.63 -8.78
CA SER A 20 18.31 12.53 -9.75
C SER A 20 17.30 12.96 -10.83
N ALA A 21 17.50 14.13 -11.43
CA ALA A 21 16.61 14.64 -12.47
C ALA A 21 16.43 13.64 -13.63
N GLN A 22 17.51 12.96 -14.04
CA GLN A 22 17.47 11.93 -15.07
C GLN A 22 16.59 10.73 -14.66
N LYS A 23 16.72 10.23 -13.42
CA LYS A 23 15.91 9.11 -12.93
C LYS A 23 14.44 9.47 -12.76
N ARG A 24 14.14 10.71 -12.35
CA ARG A 24 12.77 11.21 -12.29
C ARG A 24 12.14 11.27 -13.68
N HIS A 25 12.87 11.82 -14.65
CA HIS A 25 12.39 11.87 -16.02
C HIS A 25 12.15 10.48 -16.60
N GLU A 26 13.07 9.53 -16.36
CA GLU A 26 12.88 8.13 -16.74
C GLU A 26 11.64 7.51 -16.07
N LEU A 27 11.46 7.72 -14.76
CA LEU A 27 10.29 7.26 -14.03
C LEU A 27 8.99 7.83 -14.62
N ASP A 28 8.93 9.12 -14.89
CA ASP A 28 7.75 9.77 -15.47
C ASP A 28 7.40 9.17 -16.85
N GLN A 29 8.41 8.91 -17.69
CA GLN A 29 8.22 8.24 -18.98
C GLN A 29 7.68 6.80 -18.84
N LEU A 30 8.19 6.05 -17.86
CA LEU A 30 7.71 4.68 -17.58
C LEU A 30 6.27 4.69 -17.08
N ILE A 31 5.93 5.61 -16.17
CA ILE A 31 4.57 5.79 -15.65
C ILE A 31 3.61 6.22 -16.77
N ASP A 32 4.05 7.08 -17.69
CA ASP A 32 3.28 7.44 -18.88
C ASP A 32 3.03 6.26 -19.80
N LYS A 33 4.05 5.42 -20.03
CA LYS A 33 3.93 4.21 -20.84
C LYS A 33 2.96 3.21 -20.19
N LEU A 34 3.11 2.97 -18.90
CA LEU A 34 2.25 2.09 -18.10
C LEU A 34 0.78 2.53 -18.16
N PHE A 35 0.55 3.84 -17.99
CA PHE A 35 -0.78 4.43 -18.08
C PHE A 35 -1.42 4.16 -19.46
N LYS A 36 -0.68 4.37 -20.55
CA LYS A 36 -1.18 4.13 -21.92
C LYS A 36 -1.51 2.65 -22.17
N LEU A 37 -0.64 1.74 -21.73
CA LEU A 37 -0.88 0.29 -21.86
C LEU A 37 -2.13 -0.14 -21.10
N GLY A 38 -2.40 0.46 -19.93
CA GLY A 38 -3.60 0.18 -19.14
C GLY A 38 -4.94 0.40 -19.85
N PHE A 39 -5.00 1.26 -20.88
CA PHE A 39 -6.22 1.54 -21.66
C PHE A 39 -6.33 0.77 -22.98
N ARG A 40 -5.27 0.10 -23.42
CA ARG A 40 -5.30 -0.68 -24.66
C ARG A 40 -6.36 -1.78 -24.53
N GLN A 41 -7.16 -1.99 -25.57
CA GLN A 41 -8.14 -3.08 -25.58
C GLN A 41 -7.53 -4.24 -26.38
N THR A 42 -7.30 -5.36 -25.70
CA THR A 42 -6.60 -6.51 -26.27
C THR A 42 -7.47 -7.75 -26.06
N GLN A 43 -7.96 -8.34 -27.15
CA GLN A 43 -8.87 -9.49 -27.08
C GLN A 43 -8.17 -10.84 -27.32
N ALA A 44 -7.10 -10.87 -28.12
CA ALA A 44 -6.39 -12.10 -28.40
C ALA A 44 -5.56 -12.55 -27.17
N PRO A 45 -5.65 -13.81 -26.74
CA PRO A 45 -4.91 -14.30 -25.56
C PRO A 45 -3.39 -14.14 -25.67
N ALA A 46 -2.83 -14.31 -26.86
CA ALA A 46 -1.39 -14.14 -27.11
C ALA A 46 -0.96 -12.68 -26.88
N ASP A 47 -1.78 -11.73 -27.35
CA ASP A 47 -1.49 -10.30 -27.19
C ASP A 47 -1.68 -9.86 -25.73
N GLN A 48 -2.68 -10.40 -25.02
CA GLN A 48 -2.87 -10.16 -23.59
C GLN A 48 -1.65 -10.63 -22.77
N TRP A 49 -1.08 -11.79 -23.13
CA TRP A 49 0.13 -12.29 -22.51
C TRP A 49 1.35 -11.37 -22.78
N ASN A 50 1.56 -11.00 -24.05
CA ASN A 50 2.67 -10.12 -24.43
C ASN A 50 2.57 -8.76 -23.73
N GLU A 51 1.36 -8.21 -23.64
CA GLU A 51 1.09 -6.96 -22.92
C GLU A 51 1.38 -7.10 -21.43
N TYR A 52 0.99 -8.21 -20.79
CA TYR A 52 1.31 -8.46 -19.39
C TYR A 52 2.82 -8.52 -19.15
N VAL A 53 3.57 -9.25 -20.00
CA VAL A 53 5.04 -9.31 -19.90
C VAL A 53 5.67 -7.92 -20.08
N GLU A 54 5.15 -7.12 -21.01
CA GLU A 54 5.59 -5.73 -21.19
C GLU A 54 5.32 -4.88 -19.93
N ILE A 55 4.13 -5.01 -19.33
CA ILE A 55 3.75 -4.32 -18.10
C ILE A 55 4.69 -4.73 -16.94
N GLN A 56 4.96 -6.02 -16.76
CA GLN A 56 5.86 -6.50 -15.71
C GLN A 56 7.28 -5.94 -15.89
N GLY A 57 7.82 -5.95 -17.12
CA GLY A 57 9.14 -5.37 -17.37
C GLY A 57 9.23 -3.87 -17.09
N ILE A 58 8.13 -3.12 -17.32
CA ILE A 58 8.04 -1.70 -16.92
C ILE A 58 8.03 -1.58 -15.40
N LEU A 59 7.21 -2.37 -14.70
CA LEU A 59 7.09 -2.34 -13.25
C LEU A 59 8.41 -2.71 -12.56
N ASP A 60 9.13 -3.72 -13.05
CA ASP A 60 10.46 -4.08 -12.55
C ASP A 60 11.43 -2.91 -12.65
N ARG A 61 11.39 -2.18 -13.78
CA ARG A 61 12.24 -0.99 -13.98
C ARG A 61 11.83 0.15 -13.06
N VAL A 62 10.54 0.38 -12.88
CA VAL A 62 9.98 1.37 -11.94
C VAL A 62 10.45 1.06 -10.52
N GLN A 63 10.28 -0.18 -10.05
CA GLN A 63 10.74 -0.63 -8.74
C GLN A 63 12.26 -0.50 -8.58
N ALA A 64 13.04 -0.79 -9.62
CA ALA A 64 14.49 -0.61 -9.58
C ALA A 64 14.89 0.86 -9.37
N ILE A 65 14.20 1.80 -10.03
CA ILE A 65 14.42 3.24 -9.82
C ILE A 65 13.98 3.65 -8.41
N GLU A 66 12.79 3.25 -8.00
CA GLU A 66 12.16 3.59 -6.71
C GLU A 66 12.91 3.00 -5.51
N SER A 67 13.55 1.84 -5.65
CA SER A 67 14.37 1.23 -4.60
C SER A 67 15.46 2.18 -4.08
N THR A 68 15.89 3.12 -4.92
CA THR A 68 16.91 4.11 -4.55
C THR A 68 16.39 5.21 -3.62
N LEU A 69 15.07 5.39 -3.52
CA LEU A 69 14.41 6.31 -2.60
C LEU A 69 14.50 5.87 -1.13
N LYS A 70 14.98 4.65 -0.84
CA LYS A 70 15.04 4.08 0.51
C LYS A 70 13.77 4.35 1.31
N VAL A 71 12.60 4.12 0.70
CA VAL A 71 11.42 3.83 1.49
C VAL A 71 11.76 2.52 2.17
N LYS A 72 12.33 2.60 3.39
CA LYS A 72 12.33 1.45 4.27
C LYS A 72 10.84 1.13 4.40
N SER A 73 10.37 0.11 3.68
CA SER A 73 9.36 -0.77 4.27
C SER A 73 9.84 -0.94 5.69
N SER A 74 9.07 -0.43 6.66
CA SER A 74 9.41 -0.46 8.07
C SER A 74 9.90 -1.86 8.36
N ALA A 75 11.22 -2.04 8.42
CA ALA A 75 11.87 -3.33 8.19
C ALA A 75 11.11 -4.40 8.95
N ALA A 76 10.43 -5.29 8.21
CA ALA A 76 9.52 -6.34 8.69
C ALA A 76 9.35 -6.25 10.20
N LYS A 77 8.49 -5.33 10.68
CA LYS A 77 8.13 -5.35 12.09
C LYS A 77 7.72 -6.78 12.35
N ASN A 78 8.33 -7.42 13.35
CA ASN A 78 7.95 -8.78 13.68
C ASN A 78 6.44 -8.76 13.98
N ARG A 79 5.64 -9.25 13.04
CA ARG A 79 4.17 -9.21 13.09
C ARG A 79 3.67 -9.90 14.36
N LEU A 80 4.40 -10.91 14.83
CA LEU A 80 4.13 -11.57 16.11
C LEU A 80 4.30 -10.63 17.30
N ALA A 81 5.27 -9.72 17.25
CA ALA A 81 5.50 -8.74 18.30
C ALA A 81 4.43 -7.63 18.33
N THR A 82 3.58 -7.50 17.29
CA THR A 82 2.48 -6.52 17.28
C THR A 82 1.16 -7.09 17.79
N ILE A 83 1.06 -8.43 17.97
CA ILE A 83 -0.15 -9.13 18.44
C ILE A 83 -0.63 -8.58 19.79
N GLU A 84 0.25 -8.43 20.78
CA GLU A 84 -0.13 -7.97 22.11
C GLU A 84 -0.70 -6.54 22.07
N THR A 85 -0.04 -5.65 21.32
CA THR A 85 -0.51 -4.28 21.09
C THR A 85 -1.89 -4.26 20.41
N PHE A 86 -2.11 -5.14 19.43
CA PHE A 86 -3.40 -5.27 18.75
C PHE A 86 -4.50 -5.77 19.70
N CYS A 87 -4.27 -6.84 20.46
CA CYS A 87 -5.24 -7.38 21.41
C CYS A 87 -5.62 -6.34 22.47
N LYS A 88 -4.64 -5.61 23.02
CA LYS A 88 -4.90 -4.52 23.97
C LYS A 88 -5.77 -3.41 23.36
N TRP A 89 -5.45 -2.98 22.14
CA TRP A 89 -6.26 -1.99 21.42
C TRP A 89 -7.70 -2.49 21.18
N CYS A 90 -7.88 -3.77 20.91
CA CYS A 90 -9.19 -4.39 20.77
C CYS A 90 -9.99 -4.32 22.07
N GLU A 91 -9.40 -4.71 23.21
CA GLU A 91 -10.04 -4.65 24.54
C GLU A 91 -10.41 -3.22 24.93
N GLU A 92 -9.48 -2.27 24.79
CA GLU A 92 -9.70 -0.85 25.09
C GLU A 92 -10.83 -0.24 24.25
N ASN A 93 -11.09 -0.80 23.07
CA ASN A 93 -12.15 -0.35 22.19
C ASN A 93 -13.46 -1.14 22.33
N GLY A 94 -13.52 -2.12 23.24
CA GLY A 94 -14.74 -2.88 23.55
C GLY A 94 -14.98 -4.09 22.64
N ALA A 95 -13.96 -4.56 21.93
CA ALA A 95 -14.04 -5.86 21.27
C ALA A 95 -14.06 -6.97 22.32
N GLN A 96 -14.88 -7.98 22.08
CA GLN A 96 -14.99 -9.15 22.94
C GLN A 96 -14.48 -10.36 22.18
N PHE A 97 -13.53 -11.09 22.75
CA PHE A 97 -12.90 -12.24 22.11
C PHE A 97 -12.41 -13.26 23.16
N GLU A 98 -13.15 -13.40 24.25
CA GLU A 98 -12.81 -14.31 25.34
C GLU A 98 -12.82 -15.78 24.90
N GLY A 99 -11.68 -16.46 25.08
CA GLY A 99 -11.53 -17.85 24.68
C GLY A 99 -10.96 -18.03 23.27
N VAL A 100 -10.50 -16.95 22.62
CA VAL A 100 -9.68 -17.04 21.41
C VAL A 100 -8.38 -16.26 21.56
N LYS A 101 -7.34 -16.70 20.86
CA LYS A 101 -6.06 -16.00 20.76
C LYS A 101 -5.54 -16.07 19.33
N ILE A 102 -4.65 -15.16 18.97
CA ILE A 102 -3.97 -15.17 17.67
C ILE A 102 -2.78 -16.14 17.73
N ALA A 103 -2.67 -17.03 16.75
CA ALA A 103 -1.61 -18.02 16.65
C ALA A 103 -1.18 -18.23 15.19
N GLU A 104 0.03 -18.76 14.99
CA GLU A 104 0.52 -19.18 13.67
C GLU A 104 0.09 -20.61 13.35
N PHE A 105 -0.40 -20.81 12.13
CA PHE A 105 -0.80 -22.09 11.58
C PHE A 105 0.06 -22.45 10.38
N PRO A 106 0.68 -23.64 10.36
CA PRO A 106 1.42 -24.12 9.21
C PRO A 106 0.59 -24.06 7.92
N GLY A 107 1.08 -23.32 6.92
CA GLY A 107 0.43 -23.17 5.61
C GLY A 107 -0.60 -22.05 5.48
N TYR A 108 -1.00 -21.39 6.58
CA TYR A 108 -2.03 -20.34 6.57
C TYR A 108 -1.58 -19.00 7.17
N GLU A 109 -0.42 -18.93 7.84
CA GLU A 109 0.07 -17.79 8.65
C GLU A 109 -0.74 -17.57 9.94
N LEU A 110 -1.07 -16.33 10.30
CA LEU A 110 -1.83 -16.01 11.51
C LEU A 110 -3.31 -16.35 11.35
N GLY A 111 -3.86 -17.00 12.37
CA GLY A 111 -5.28 -17.28 12.52
C GLY A 111 -5.73 -17.17 13.97
N LEU A 112 -6.95 -17.61 14.23
CA LEU A 112 -7.52 -17.66 15.58
C LEU A 112 -7.48 -19.10 16.12
N GLU A 113 -6.86 -19.28 17.28
CA GLU A 113 -6.87 -20.51 18.06
C GLU A 113 -7.87 -20.37 19.21
N ALA A 114 -8.75 -21.37 19.38
CA ALA A 114 -9.63 -21.45 20.53
C ALA A 114 -8.83 -21.88 21.78
N SER A 115 -8.97 -21.14 22.88
CA SER A 115 -8.41 -21.49 24.19
C SER A 115 -9.42 -22.12 25.15
N LYS A 116 -10.66 -22.32 24.68
CA LYS A 116 -11.73 -23.05 25.35
C LYS A 116 -12.63 -23.73 24.31
N ASP A 117 -13.44 -24.67 24.76
CA ASP A 117 -14.45 -25.30 23.91
C ASP A 117 -15.60 -24.32 23.60
N PHE A 118 -16.00 -24.27 22.33
CA PHE A 118 -17.18 -23.55 21.87
C PHE A 118 -18.21 -24.53 21.32
N LYS A 119 -19.49 -24.27 21.59
CA LYS A 119 -20.61 -24.98 20.97
C LYS A 119 -21.03 -24.28 19.69
N GLN A 120 -21.74 -25.01 18.85
CA GLN A 120 -22.38 -24.42 17.68
C GLN A 120 -23.31 -23.27 18.11
N ASN A 121 -23.21 -22.13 17.41
CA ASN A 121 -23.92 -20.88 17.68
C ASN A 121 -23.45 -20.07 18.91
N ASP A 122 -22.35 -20.44 19.55
CA ASP A 122 -21.74 -19.59 20.57
C ASP A 122 -21.21 -18.29 19.94
N LEU A 123 -21.40 -17.17 20.65
CA LEU A 123 -20.80 -15.90 20.28
C LEU A 123 -19.30 -15.94 20.60
N VAL A 124 -18.46 -16.14 19.59
CA VAL A 124 -17.00 -16.24 19.73
C VAL A 124 -16.35 -14.85 19.80
N LEU A 125 -16.84 -13.90 19.01
CA LEU A 125 -16.19 -12.60 18.85
C LEU A 125 -17.20 -11.48 18.52
N THR A 126 -17.02 -10.32 19.13
CA THR A 126 -17.78 -9.08 18.86
C THR A 126 -16.82 -7.95 18.52
N VAL A 127 -17.02 -7.27 17.38
CA VAL A 127 -16.24 -6.08 16.99
C VAL A 127 -17.14 -4.84 16.98
N PRO A 128 -16.89 -3.85 17.84
CA PRO A 128 -17.55 -2.55 17.77
C PRO A 128 -17.34 -1.87 16.42
N VAL A 129 -18.42 -1.33 15.85
CA VAL A 129 -18.40 -0.67 14.53
C VAL A 129 -17.32 0.43 14.46
N LYS A 130 -17.03 1.11 15.58
CA LYS A 130 -15.99 2.15 15.65
C LYS A 130 -14.59 1.70 15.25
N MET A 131 -14.30 0.40 15.38
CA MET A 131 -13.01 -0.19 15.03
C MET A 131 -12.91 -0.55 13.55
N ILE A 132 -14.04 -0.64 12.85
CA ILE A 132 -14.07 -0.99 11.43
C ILE A 132 -13.57 0.21 10.61
N MET A 133 -12.52 -0.01 9.83
CA MET A 133 -12.06 0.96 8.84
C MET A 133 -12.99 0.88 7.62
N SER A 134 -13.74 1.95 7.37
CA SER A 134 -14.72 2.03 6.28
C SER A 134 -14.60 3.35 5.53
N GLU A 135 -15.17 3.41 4.32
CA GLU A 135 -15.14 4.61 3.47
C GLU A 135 -15.69 5.84 4.20
N GLU A 136 -16.81 5.69 4.92
CA GLU A 136 -17.50 6.79 5.60
C GLU A 136 -16.62 7.42 6.68
N ARG A 137 -15.82 6.60 7.38
CA ARG A 137 -14.92 7.08 8.44
C ARG A 137 -13.67 7.75 7.90
N LEU A 138 -13.20 7.33 6.73
CA LEU A 138 -12.01 7.89 6.09
C LEU A 138 -12.34 9.22 5.40
N THR A 139 -13.57 9.38 4.94
CA THR A 139 -13.99 10.55 4.16
C THR A 139 -13.74 11.87 4.89
N SER A 140 -13.98 11.96 6.20
CA SER A 140 -13.96 13.24 6.94
C SER A 140 -12.65 14.03 6.85
N TYR A 141 -11.49 13.36 6.85
CA TYR A 141 -10.17 14.02 6.72
C TYR A 141 -9.53 13.80 5.34
N LEU A 142 -10.05 12.86 4.53
CA LEU A 142 -9.57 12.59 3.18
C LEU A 142 -10.27 13.40 2.08
N ILE A 143 -11.38 14.07 2.36
CA ILE A 143 -12.15 14.85 1.37
C ILE A 143 -11.26 15.72 0.47
N PRO A 144 -10.33 16.56 0.99
CA PRO A 144 -9.52 17.43 0.15
C PRO A 144 -8.57 16.66 -0.78
N ILE A 145 -8.17 15.46 -0.38
CA ILE A 145 -7.28 14.60 -1.15
C ILE A 145 -8.08 13.84 -2.22
N VAL A 146 -9.24 13.29 -1.84
CA VAL A 146 -10.16 12.59 -2.75
C VAL A 146 -10.65 13.52 -3.86
N SER A 147 -10.91 14.80 -3.57
CA SER A 147 -11.32 15.78 -4.58
C SER A 147 -10.27 16.04 -5.66
N GLU A 148 -8.98 15.84 -5.37
CA GLU A 148 -7.89 16.04 -6.32
C GLU A 148 -7.56 14.74 -7.11
N ILE A 149 -8.14 13.60 -6.72
CA ILE A 149 -7.93 12.30 -7.36
C ILE A 149 -9.29 11.69 -7.76
N PRO A 150 -9.85 12.06 -8.93
CA PRO A 150 -11.21 11.68 -9.34
C PRO A 150 -11.49 10.17 -9.34
N LEU A 151 -10.46 9.34 -9.57
CA LEU A 151 -10.58 7.88 -9.53
C LEU A 151 -11.11 7.39 -8.17
N LEU A 152 -10.69 8.01 -7.07
CA LEU A 152 -11.09 7.63 -5.72
C LEU A 152 -12.58 7.87 -5.48
N ASP A 153 -13.17 8.88 -6.12
CA ASP A 153 -14.59 9.16 -5.97
C ASP A 153 -15.45 8.04 -6.56
N SER A 154 -15.07 7.56 -7.74
CA SER A 154 -15.80 6.50 -8.48
C SER A 154 -15.55 5.07 -7.99
N MET A 155 -14.42 4.80 -7.31
CA MET A 155 -14.00 3.45 -6.93
C MET A 155 -13.80 3.33 -5.42
N THR A 156 -14.83 2.88 -4.71
CA THR A 156 -14.85 2.79 -3.24
C THR A 156 -13.77 1.87 -2.67
N ASN A 157 -13.48 0.75 -3.34
CA ASN A 157 -12.39 -0.16 -2.98
C ASN A 157 -11.00 0.49 -3.11
N VAL A 158 -10.77 1.26 -4.17
CA VAL A 158 -9.50 1.99 -4.38
C VAL A 158 -9.38 3.13 -3.36
N LYS A 159 -10.48 3.82 -3.05
CA LYS A 159 -10.56 4.84 -1.99
C LYS A 159 -10.19 4.26 -0.63
N LEU A 160 -10.73 3.10 -0.27
CA LEU A 160 -10.41 2.40 0.97
C LEU A 160 -8.92 1.99 1.02
N ALA A 161 -8.40 1.40 -0.05
CA ALA A 161 -6.98 1.03 -0.14
C ALA A 161 -6.05 2.26 -0.03
N PHE A 162 -6.42 3.36 -0.68
CA PHE A 162 -5.65 4.61 -0.60
C PHE A 162 -5.72 5.23 0.80
N GLY A 163 -6.88 5.20 1.46
CA GLY A 163 -7.02 5.60 2.85
C GLY A 163 -6.17 4.76 3.80
N LEU A 164 -6.04 3.45 3.55
CA LEU A 164 -5.14 2.57 4.30
C LEU A 164 -3.67 3.00 4.19
N LEU A 165 -3.24 3.40 3.00
CA LEU A 165 -1.88 3.93 2.79
C LEU A 165 -1.65 5.23 3.56
N LEU A 166 -2.62 6.13 3.58
CA LEU A 166 -2.52 7.39 4.32
C LEU A 166 -2.50 7.17 5.83
N GLU A 167 -3.38 6.32 6.35
CA GLU A 167 -3.40 5.95 7.77
C GLU A 167 -2.11 5.25 8.19
N ARG A 168 -1.49 4.46 7.30
CA ARG A 168 -0.19 3.83 7.55
C ARG A 168 0.93 4.86 7.74
N LEU A 169 0.86 6.01 7.06
CA LEU A 169 1.84 7.09 7.16
C LEU A 169 1.59 8.03 8.34
N ARG A 170 0.34 8.07 8.84
CA ARG A 170 -0.06 8.97 9.91
C ARG A 170 0.46 8.49 11.28
N PRO A 171 1.21 9.33 12.03
CA PRO A 171 1.74 8.95 13.33
C PRO A 171 0.66 8.69 14.40
N ASP A 172 -0.43 9.47 14.38
CA ASP A 172 -1.56 9.44 15.31
C ASP A 172 -2.74 8.58 14.79
N CYS A 173 -2.45 7.55 14.00
CA CYS A 173 -3.45 6.67 13.42
C CYS A 173 -4.19 5.84 14.48
N PHE A 174 -5.52 5.97 14.55
CA PHE A 174 -6.37 5.15 15.43
C PHE A 174 -6.25 3.65 15.12
N TRP A 175 -6.18 3.30 13.84
CA TRP A 175 -6.04 1.91 13.35
C TRP A 175 -4.60 1.41 13.35
N LYS A 176 -3.63 2.14 13.91
CA LYS A 176 -2.22 1.76 13.86
C LYS A 176 -1.95 0.32 14.35
N PRO A 177 -2.54 -0.15 15.46
CA PRO A 177 -2.35 -1.53 15.91
C PRO A 177 -2.89 -2.57 14.93
N TYR A 178 -4.00 -2.28 14.25
CA TYR A 178 -4.56 -3.12 13.20
C TYR A 178 -3.66 -3.14 11.96
N ILE A 179 -3.23 -1.97 11.47
CA ILE A 179 -2.39 -1.85 10.28
C ILE A 179 -1.02 -2.51 10.50
N ASP A 180 -0.45 -2.39 11.69
CA ASP A 180 0.84 -3.02 12.05
C ASP A 180 0.75 -4.55 12.19
N LEU A 181 -0.45 -5.12 12.24
CA LEU A 181 -0.68 -6.56 12.26
C LEU A 181 -1.03 -7.11 10.86
N LEU A 182 -1.26 -6.25 9.85
CA LEU A 182 -1.52 -6.72 8.49
C LEU A 182 -0.29 -7.41 7.87
N PRO A 183 -0.49 -8.44 7.04
CA PRO A 183 0.61 -9.07 6.32
C PRO A 183 1.22 -8.09 5.30
N GLU A 184 2.53 -8.17 5.11
CA GLU A 184 3.23 -7.32 4.13
C GLU A 184 3.09 -7.83 2.69
N ARG A 185 2.71 -9.10 2.51
CA ARG A 185 2.55 -9.76 1.21
C ARG A 185 1.33 -10.66 1.23
N HIS A 186 0.76 -10.88 0.06
CA HIS A 186 -0.42 -11.74 -0.11
C HIS A 186 -0.17 -12.78 -1.21
N ALA A 187 -0.95 -13.86 -1.21
CA ALA A 187 -0.90 -14.90 -2.25
C ALA A 187 -1.82 -14.58 -3.44
N THR A 188 -2.02 -13.30 -3.78
CA THR A 188 -2.82 -12.90 -4.94
C THR A 188 -1.97 -12.89 -6.22
N VAL A 189 -2.62 -12.93 -7.39
CA VAL A 189 -1.96 -12.91 -8.71
C VAL A 189 -1.07 -11.68 -8.95
N LEU A 190 -1.21 -10.63 -8.13
CA LEU A 190 -0.36 -9.44 -8.16
C LEU A 190 1.08 -9.72 -7.68
N TYR A 191 1.26 -10.73 -6.83
CA TYR A 191 2.56 -11.14 -6.30
C TYR A 191 3.19 -12.31 -7.04
N PHE A 192 2.52 -12.83 -8.07
CA PHE A 192 3.04 -13.91 -8.91
C PHE A 192 4.17 -13.41 -9.79
N SER A 193 5.22 -14.22 -9.94
CA SER A 193 6.20 -14.01 -10.99
C SER A 193 5.60 -14.31 -12.36
N VAL A 194 6.30 -13.89 -13.43
CA VAL A 194 5.89 -14.25 -14.80
C VAL A 194 5.82 -15.77 -14.99
N ASN A 195 6.69 -16.52 -14.31
CA ASN A 195 6.67 -17.98 -14.33
C ASN A 195 5.44 -18.55 -13.62
N ASP A 196 5.08 -18.02 -12.44
CA ASP A 196 3.88 -18.47 -11.73
C ASP A 196 2.61 -18.16 -12.54
N MET A 197 2.56 -16.99 -13.19
CA MET A 197 1.45 -16.62 -14.08
C MET A 197 1.39 -17.52 -15.33
N GLN A 198 2.54 -18.04 -15.80
CA GLN A 198 2.60 -18.94 -16.95
C GLN A 198 1.92 -20.28 -16.68
N GLU A 199 1.92 -20.75 -15.44
CA GLU A 199 1.24 -21.99 -15.04
C GLU A 199 -0.29 -21.91 -15.21
N LEU A 200 -0.85 -20.70 -15.31
CA LEU A 200 -2.27 -20.50 -15.60
C LEU A 200 -2.61 -20.65 -17.09
N LYS A 201 -1.63 -20.81 -17.99
CA LYS A 201 -1.89 -21.00 -19.43
C LYS A 201 -2.73 -22.25 -19.68
N GLY A 202 -3.75 -22.10 -20.53
CA GLY A 202 -4.75 -23.14 -20.78
C GLY A 202 -5.92 -23.14 -19.80
N SER A 203 -5.84 -22.37 -18.70
CA SER A 203 -6.98 -22.16 -17.81
C SER A 203 -7.86 -20.98 -18.25
N ASN A 204 -9.13 -21.01 -17.85
CA ASN A 204 -10.07 -19.90 -18.06
C ASN A 204 -9.80 -18.70 -17.12
N LEU A 205 -8.86 -18.83 -16.18
CA LEU A 205 -8.54 -17.79 -15.19
C LEU A 205 -7.45 -16.84 -15.65
N LEU A 206 -6.59 -17.25 -16.60
CA LEU A 206 -5.47 -16.45 -17.05
C LEU A 206 -5.91 -15.05 -17.50
N GLY A 207 -6.89 -14.96 -18.40
CA GLY A 207 -7.36 -13.66 -18.90
C GLY A 207 -7.86 -12.72 -17.77
N GLN A 208 -8.49 -13.27 -16.74
CA GLN A 208 -8.94 -12.50 -15.58
C GLN A 208 -7.75 -12.01 -14.72
N ALA A 209 -6.77 -12.88 -14.48
CA ALA A 209 -5.56 -12.55 -13.74
C ALA A 209 -4.74 -11.45 -14.45
N LEU A 210 -4.52 -11.58 -15.77
CA LEU A 210 -3.81 -10.57 -16.58
C LEU A 210 -4.54 -9.22 -16.54
N ASN A 211 -5.86 -9.22 -16.69
CA ASN A 211 -6.69 -8.01 -16.61
C ASN A 211 -6.66 -7.36 -15.22
N GLN A 212 -6.62 -8.16 -14.16
CA GLN A 212 -6.49 -7.65 -12.79
C GLN A 212 -5.14 -6.94 -12.61
N CYS A 213 -4.03 -7.57 -12.98
CA CYS A 213 -2.69 -6.96 -12.91
C CYS A 213 -2.63 -5.66 -13.74
N LYS A 214 -3.17 -5.68 -14.97
CA LYS A 214 -3.25 -4.51 -15.84
C LYS A 214 -4.07 -3.38 -15.22
N SER A 215 -5.23 -3.68 -14.64
CA SER A 215 -6.10 -2.70 -13.99
C SER A 215 -5.39 -2.03 -12.82
N ILE A 216 -4.71 -2.81 -11.97
CA ILE A 216 -3.95 -2.31 -10.81
C ILE A 216 -2.77 -1.45 -11.29
N ALA A 217 -2.02 -1.89 -12.30
CA ALA A 217 -0.92 -1.11 -12.87
C ALA A 217 -1.39 0.23 -13.46
N ARG A 218 -2.56 0.26 -14.11
CA ARG A 218 -3.18 1.49 -14.61
C ARG A 218 -3.59 2.42 -13.47
N GLN A 219 -4.22 1.87 -12.42
CA GLN A 219 -4.64 2.65 -11.24
C GLN A 219 -3.42 3.26 -10.54
N TYR A 220 -2.35 2.48 -10.37
CA TYR A 220 -1.07 2.97 -9.86
C TYR A 220 -0.56 4.16 -10.68
N ALA A 221 -0.44 4.00 -12.00
CA ALA A 221 0.08 5.05 -12.87
C ALA A 221 -0.76 6.33 -12.83
N PHE A 222 -2.09 6.21 -12.76
CA PHE A 222 -3.00 7.34 -12.62
C PHE A 222 -2.80 8.04 -11.26
N ILE A 223 -2.86 7.29 -10.16
CA ILE A 223 -2.72 7.84 -8.81
C ILE A 223 -1.34 8.47 -8.63
N HIS A 224 -0.27 7.85 -9.13
CA HIS A 224 1.08 8.41 -9.08
C HIS A 224 1.12 9.80 -9.73
N LYS A 225 0.56 9.94 -10.93
CA LYS A 225 0.49 11.23 -11.63
C LYS A 225 -0.32 12.27 -10.87
N CYS A 226 -1.44 11.87 -10.25
CA CYS A 226 -2.26 12.79 -9.45
C CYS A 226 -1.50 13.23 -8.20
N VAL A 227 -0.96 12.29 -7.41
CA VAL A 227 -0.22 12.55 -6.16
C VAL A 227 0.91 13.54 -6.38
N GLN A 228 1.68 13.42 -7.47
CA GLN A 228 2.76 14.35 -7.79
C GLN A 228 2.27 15.76 -8.20
N LYS A 229 1.02 15.90 -8.67
CA LYS A 229 0.43 17.17 -9.10
C LYS A 229 -0.38 17.89 -8.02
N VAL A 230 -0.84 17.17 -6.98
CA VAL A 230 -1.68 17.76 -5.92
C VAL A 230 -0.91 18.88 -5.24
N ASP A 231 -1.55 20.05 -5.13
CA ASP A 231 -1.04 21.18 -4.37
C ASP A 231 -1.55 21.11 -2.93
N THR A 232 -0.66 20.79 -2.00
CA THR A 232 -0.98 20.62 -0.58
C THR A 232 -1.25 21.93 0.16
N THR A 233 -1.05 23.08 -0.50
CA THR A 233 -1.49 24.37 0.04
C THR A 233 -3.01 24.48 0.13
N LYS A 234 -3.75 23.69 -0.66
CA LYS A 234 -5.21 23.65 -0.66
C LYS A 234 -5.82 22.93 0.55
N PHE A 235 -5.03 22.21 1.34
CA PHE A 235 -5.52 21.44 2.49
C PHE A 235 -5.90 22.29 3.73
N GLY A 236 -5.83 23.61 3.63
CA GLY A 236 -6.28 24.52 4.69
C GLY A 236 -5.41 24.44 5.95
N SER A 237 -6.04 24.54 7.12
CA SER A 237 -5.35 24.55 8.44
C SER A 237 -5.03 23.16 9.00
N ASP A 238 -5.34 22.07 8.30
CA ASP A 238 -5.02 20.71 8.76
C ASP A 238 -3.54 20.40 8.52
N SER A 239 -2.72 20.69 9.53
CA SER A 239 -1.29 20.46 9.47
C SER A 239 -0.92 18.97 9.36
N VAL A 240 -1.71 18.08 9.97
CA VAL A 240 -1.43 16.63 10.00
C VAL A 240 -1.76 16.00 8.66
N GLY A 241 -2.92 16.33 8.08
CA GLY A 241 -3.29 15.90 6.72
C GLY A 241 -2.26 16.35 5.68
N LYS A 242 -1.77 17.59 5.80
CA LYS A 242 -0.72 18.13 4.94
C LYS A 242 0.61 17.38 5.07
N GLU A 243 1.10 17.18 6.29
CA GLU A 243 2.36 16.45 6.54
C GLU A 243 2.28 14.99 6.07
N THR A 244 1.14 14.34 6.30
CA THR A 244 0.89 12.97 5.85
C THR A 244 0.93 12.86 4.33
N PHE A 245 0.31 13.82 3.62
CA PHE A 245 0.31 13.80 2.16
C PHE A 245 1.66 14.17 1.54
N GLU A 246 2.43 15.10 2.14
CA GLU A 246 3.80 15.36 1.72
C GLU A 246 4.69 14.11 1.93
N THR A 247 4.50 13.42 3.06
CA THR A 247 5.15 12.13 3.30
C THR A 247 4.74 11.09 2.24
N LEU A 248 3.46 11.07 1.84
CA LEU A 248 3.00 10.23 0.75
C LEU A 248 3.73 10.56 -0.55
N LYS A 249 3.79 11.83 -0.97
CA LYS A 249 4.49 12.22 -2.21
C LYS A 249 5.95 11.75 -2.25
N GLU A 250 6.64 11.78 -1.11
CA GLU A 250 8.03 11.33 -1.02
C GLU A 250 8.18 9.80 -1.02
N LYS A 251 7.18 9.07 -0.52
CA LYS A 251 7.23 7.61 -0.32
C LYS A 251 6.35 6.81 -1.27
N PHE A 252 5.56 7.46 -2.14
CA PHE A 252 4.65 6.79 -3.05
C PHE A 252 5.42 6.07 -4.15
N THR A 253 5.56 4.76 -3.97
CA THR A 253 6.23 3.83 -4.90
C THR A 253 5.26 2.71 -5.26
N TYR A 254 5.58 1.95 -6.30
CA TYR A 254 4.76 0.80 -6.69
C TYR A 254 4.73 -0.26 -5.58
N GLU A 255 5.87 -0.49 -4.90
CA GLU A 255 5.95 -1.37 -3.73
C GLU A 255 5.07 -0.90 -2.57
N PHE A 256 4.97 0.41 -2.35
CA PHE A 256 4.12 0.94 -1.30
C PHE A 256 2.63 0.86 -1.66
N TYR A 257 2.30 0.88 -2.95
CA TYR A 257 0.92 0.84 -3.45
C TYR A 257 0.33 -0.58 -3.52
N ARG A 258 1.15 -1.61 -3.77
CA ARG A 258 0.71 -2.96 -4.14
C ARG A 258 0.49 -3.94 -2.97
#